data_AF-A0A2S7TYP7-F1
#
_entry.id   AF-A0A2S7TYP7-F1
#
_cell.length_a   1.000
_cell.length_b   1.000
_cell.length_c   1.000
_cell.angle_alpha   90.00
_cell.angle_beta   90.00
_cell.angle_gamma   90.00
#
_symmetry.space_group_name_H-M   'P 1'
#
loop_
_entity.id
_entity.type
_entity.pdbx_description
1 polymer ?
#
loop_
_entity_poly.entity_id
_entity_poly.type
_entity_poly.pdbx_seq_one_letter_code
_entity_poly.pdbx_strand_id
1 'polypeptide(L)'
;MIIPCSDYSGDDIARLFDQLPMVMFYMKDTHGVFIRCNRRFEEYHGLKPGGGIGLTDFNLHHQEIATRYLAEDKQIMESGVAVTNHTWMVPSAKGFLRWWLSSKTLVRKADGTIAGVAGVMHEISGTAAIHSSFSRIEPALKLIHGDHVESLSTEGLAATCHYSVSQFNRVFRKLMGKSPRQYIMQHRIETAKNLLAMTDLTLIEVAIQAGFYDASDLGKRFRTCEGTTPMAYRLKLRGGVQSANNTA
;
A
#
# COMPACT_ATOMS: atom_id res chain seq x y z
N MET A 1 13.40 23.22 -34.36
CA MET A 1 14.59 22.97 -33.53
C MET A 1 14.17 22.00 -32.43
N ILE A 2 14.48 20.71 -32.58
CA ILE A 2 14.19 19.70 -31.55
C ILE A 2 15.36 19.79 -30.57
N ILE A 3 15.13 20.35 -29.40
CA ILE A 3 16.15 20.47 -28.35
C ILE A 3 16.34 19.06 -27.76
N PRO A 4 17.58 18.55 -27.63
CA PRO A 4 17.86 17.22 -27.09
C PRO A 4 17.29 17.05 -25.68
N CYS A 5 16.73 15.88 -25.37
CA CYS A 5 16.12 15.57 -24.07
C CYS A 5 17.13 15.65 -22.89
N SER A 6 18.43 15.65 -23.17
CA SER A 6 19.52 15.77 -22.18
C SER A 6 19.65 17.15 -21.54
N ASP A 7 19.02 18.18 -22.10
CA ASP A 7 19.17 19.57 -21.67
C ASP A 7 18.05 20.01 -20.70
N TYR A 8 17.12 19.12 -20.37
CA TYR A 8 16.03 19.40 -19.43
C TYR A 8 16.36 18.82 -18.06
N SER A 9 16.21 19.64 -17.02
CA SER A 9 16.26 19.11 -15.67
C SER A 9 15.00 18.26 -15.44
N GLY A 10 15.16 17.06 -14.86
CA GLY A 10 14.01 16.27 -14.42
C GLY A 10 13.13 17.02 -13.40
N ASP A 11 13.67 18.07 -12.80
CA ASP A 11 12.97 18.95 -11.86
C ASP A 11 11.90 19.81 -12.57
N ASP A 12 12.10 20.17 -13.85
CA ASP A 12 11.11 20.93 -14.61
C ASP A 12 9.87 20.09 -14.97
N ILE A 13 10.04 18.77 -15.17
CA ILE A 13 8.93 17.84 -15.34
C ILE A 13 8.13 17.72 -14.04
N ALA A 14 8.80 17.58 -12.88
CA ALA A 14 8.10 17.52 -11.60
C ALA A 14 7.30 18.82 -11.33
N ARG A 15 7.87 19.99 -11.65
CA ARG A 15 7.20 21.29 -11.54
C ARG A 15 6.00 21.44 -12.47
N LEU A 16 6.04 20.83 -13.66
CA LEU A 16 4.87 20.78 -14.54
C LEU A 16 3.72 20.04 -13.85
N PHE A 17 4.00 18.90 -13.19
CA PHE A 17 3.00 18.15 -12.44
C PHE A 17 2.49 18.87 -11.18
N ASP A 18 3.28 19.77 -10.58
CA ASP A 18 2.81 20.64 -9.51
C ASP A 18 1.68 21.59 -9.95
N GLN A 19 1.54 21.84 -11.26
CA GLN A 19 0.43 22.63 -11.80
C GLN A 19 -0.87 21.84 -11.92
N LEU A 20 -0.82 20.50 -11.80
CA LEU A 20 -1.99 19.64 -11.88
C LEU A 20 -2.57 19.39 -10.48
N PRO A 21 -3.81 19.83 -10.21
CA PRO A 21 -4.42 19.60 -8.91
C PRO A 21 -4.60 18.11 -8.66
N MET A 22 -4.34 17.67 -7.43
CA MET A 22 -4.59 16.29 -6.98
C MET A 22 -3.79 15.20 -7.73
N VAL A 23 -2.73 15.58 -8.44
CA VAL A 23 -1.81 14.63 -9.09
C VAL A 23 -0.51 14.53 -8.29
N MET A 24 -0.19 13.32 -7.86
CA MET A 24 1.14 12.96 -7.38
C MET A 24 1.95 12.44 -8.56
N PHE A 25 3.18 12.93 -8.70
CA PHE A 25 4.16 12.43 -9.65
C PHE A 25 5.37 11.91 -8.89
N TYR A 26 5.95 10.81 -9.37
CA TYR A 26 7.20 10.28 -8.87
C TYR A 26 7.99 9.52 -9.94
N MET A 27 9.27 9.37 -9.69
CA MET A 27 10.17 8.46 -10.41
C MET A 27 10.98 7.68 -9.39
N LYS A 28 11.19 6.39 -9.68
CA LYS A 28 12.03 5.50 -8.90
C LYS A 28 13.15 4.94 -9.77
N ASP A 29 14.29 4.66 -9.15
CA ASP A 29 15.35 3.91 -9.78
C ASP A 29 15.02 2.40 -9.87
N THR A 30 15.96 1.61 -10.40
CA THR A 30 15.81 0.15 -10.53
C THR A 30 15.73 -0.60 -9.20
N HIS A 31 16.05 0.05 -8.08
CA HIS A 31 15.97 -0.52 -6.72
C HIS A 31 14.68 -0.09 -5.99
N GLY A 32 13.81 0.68 -6.64
CA GLY A 32 12.57 1.18 -6.04
C GLY A 32 12.79 2.41 -5.15
N VAL A 33 13.94 3.07 -5.24
CA VAL A 33 14.22 4.30 -4.50
C VAL A 33 13.65 5.48 -5.24
N PHE A 34 12.85 6.32 -4.57
CA PHE A 34 12.33 7.56 -5.14
C PHE A 34 13.48 8.52 -5.46
N ILE A 35 13.71 8.77 -6.75
CA ILE A 35 14.73 9.70 -7.22
C ILE A 35 14.13 11.07 -7.57
N ARG A 36 12.82 11.13 -7.84
CA ARG A 36 12.06 12.36 -8.05
C ARG A 36 10.63 12.20 -7.55
N CYS A 37 10.06 13.29 -7.05
CA CYS A 37 8.64 13.42 -6.75
C CYS A 37 8.23 14.89 -6.79
N ASN A 38 6.95 15.15 -7.04
CA ASN A 38 6.41 16.50 -7.00
C ASN A 38 5.98 16.92 -5.59
N ARG A 39 5.67 18.20 -5.39
CA ARG A 39 5.31 18.74 -4.07
C ARG A 39 4.07 18.06 -3.49
N ARG A 40 3.11 17.72 -4.36
CA ARG A 40 1.86 17.07 -3.96
C ARG A 40 2.07 15.70 -3.33
N PHE A 41 3.02 14.92 -3.87
CA PHE A 41 3.41 13.63 -3.31
C PHE A 41 3.91 13.79 -1.87
N GLU A 42 4.81 14.73 -1.64
CA GLU A 42 5.40 14.96 -0.31
C GLU A 42 4.33 15.35 0.71
N GLU A 43 3.45 16.28 0.34
CA GLU A 43 2.37 16.75 1.20
C GLU A 43 1.39 15.63 1.58
N TYR A 44 1.06 14.74 0.64
CA TYR A 44 0.16 13.61 0.89
C TYR A 44 0.74 12.64 1.91
N HIS A 45 2.06 12.45 1.87
CA HIS A 45 2.81 11.58 2.78
C HIS A 45 3.32 12.31 4.03
N GLY A 46 2.96 13.59 4.23
CA GLY A 46 3.35 14.36 5.42
C GLY A 46 4.83 14.73 5.48
N LEU A 47 5.50 14.77 4.33
CA LEU A 47 6.94 15.05 4.21
C LEU A 47 7.21 16.55 4.04
N LYS A 48 8.41 16.97 4.45
CA LYS A 48 8.94 18.31 4.16
C LYS A 48 9.36 18.43 2.69
N PRO A 49 9.47 19.65 2.13
CA PRO A 49 10.01 19.85 0.78
C PRO A 49 11.35 19.13 0.59
N GLY A 50 11.46 18.33 -0.47
CA GLY A 50 12.62 17.48 -0.79
C GLY A 50 12.70 16.17 0.01
N GLY A 51 11.79 15.94 0.96
CA GLY A 51 11.85 14.81 1.90
C GLY A 51 11.45 13.45 1.30
N GLY A 52 10.91 13.42 0.07
CA GLY A 52 10.55 12.17 -0.61
C GLY A 52 11.72 11.45 -1.28
N ILE A 53 12.79 12.17 -1.63
CA ILE A 53 13.93 11.63 -2.37
C ILE A 53 14.76 10.71 -1.45
N GLY A 54 15.16 9.54 -1.97
CA GLY A 54 15.93 8.54 -1.23
C GLY A 54 15.08 7.57 -0.41
N LEU A 55 13.77 7.81 -0.30
CA LEU A 55 12.84 6.89 0.35
C LEU A 55 12.47 5.73 -0.58
N THR A 56 11.91 4.69 0.00
CA THR A 56 11.23 3.58 -0.69
C THR A 56 9.77 3.54 -0.25
N ASP A 57 8.93 2.77 -0.95
CA ASP A 57 7.52 2.58 -0.53
C ASP A 57 7.41 2.03 0.90
N PHE A 58 8.40 1.27 1.38
CA PHE A 58 8.43 0.73 2.74
C PHE A 58 8.62 1.80 3.82
N ASN A 59 9.14 2.97 3.45
CA ASN A 59 9.23 4.12 4.36
C ASN A 59 7.89 4.87 4.46
N LEU A 60 7.00 4.71 3.47
CA LEU A 60 5.78 5.51 3.31
C LEU A 60 4.50 4.72 3.59
N HIS A 61 4.54 3.40 3.43
CA HIS A 61 3.36 2.54 3.46
C HIS A 61 3.60 1.28 4.27
N HIS A 62 2.49 0.65 4.70
CA HIS A 62 2.54 -0.68 5.29
C HIS A 62 3.19 -1.68 4.33
N GLN A 63 3.89 -2.67 4.91
CA GLN A 63 4.71 -3.64 4.20
C GLN A 63 3.96 -4.34 3.06
N GLU A 64 2.70 -4.72 3.26
CA GLU A 64 1.89 -5.34 2.21
C GLU A 64 1.69 -4.43 0.98
N ILE A 65 1.36 -3.16 1.19
CA ILE A 65 1.13 -2.21 0.10
C ILE A 65 2.44 -1.93 -0.63
N ALA A 66 3.51 -1.66 0.13
CA ALA A 66 4.85 -1.43 -0.41
C ALA A 66 5.35 -2.62 -1.25
N THR A 67 5.14 -3.85 -0.78
CA THR A 67 5.50 -5.08 -1.51
C THR A 67 4.78 -5.17 -2.85
N ARG A 68 3.49 -4.80 -2.91
CA ARG A 68 2.72 -4.82 -4.15
C ARG A 68 3.17 -3.72 -5.13
N TYR A 69 3.52 -2.54 -4.64
CA TYR A 69 4.10 -1.48 -5.47
C TYR A 69 5.42 -1.93 -6.09
N LEU A 70 6.32 -2.51 -5.29
CA LEU A 70 7.60 -3.00 -5.78
C LEU A 70 7.41 -4.14 -6.80
N ALA A 71 6.47 -5.06 -6.57
CA ALA A 71 6.18 -6.14 -7.50
C ALA A 71 5.66 -5.62 -8.86
N GLU A 72 4.78 -4.61 -8.84
CA GLU A 72 4.31 -3.95 -10.06
C GLU A 72 5.45 -3.23 -10.80
N ASP A 73 6.29 -2.47 -10.08
CA ASP A 73 7.42 -1.75 -10.66
C ASP A 73 8.39 -2.75 -11.33
N LYS A 74 8.65 -3.89 -10.69
CA LYS A 74 9.45 -4.98 -11.24
C LYS A 74 8.82 -5.58 -12.50
N GLN A 75 7.51 -5.83 -12.48
CA GLN A 75 6.81 -6.37 -13.66
C GLN A 75 6.88 -5.41 -14.86
N ILE A 76 6.77 -4.10 -14.64
CA ILE A 76 6.93 -3.09 -15.70
C ILE A 76 8.36 -3.12 -16.25
N MET A 77 9.37 -3.23 -15.39
CA MET A 77 10.78 -3.30 -15.81
C MET A 77 11.09 -4.57 -16.61
N GLU A 78 10.54 -5.72 -16.20
CA GLU A 78 10.74 -7.00 -16.88
C GLU A 78 10.00 -7.10 -18.21
N SER A 79 8.75 -6.63 -18.26
CA SER A 79 7.90 -6.76 -19.45
C SER A 79 8.04 -5.59 -20.43
N GLY A 80 8.47 -4.42 -19.95
CA GLY A 80 8.43 -3.16 -20.70
C GLY A 80 7.03 -2.61 -20.95
N VAL A 81 5.98 -3.26 -20.42
CA VAL A 81 4.58 -2.88 -20.61
C VAL A 81 4.17 -1.89 -19.53
N ALA A 82 3.67 -0.73 -19.94
CA ALA A 82 3.13 0.27 -19.02
C ALA A 82 1.86 -0.25 -18.33
N VAL A 83 1.74 0.05 -17.04
CA VAL A 83 0.49 -0.15 -16.30
C VAL A 83 -0.28 1.15 -16.33
N THR A 84 -1.49 1.13 -16.85
CA THR A 84 -2.36 2.30 -16.90
C THR A 84 -3.61 2.09 -16.07
N ASN A 85 -3.99 3.14 -15.36
CA ASN A 85 -5.24 3.21 -14.61
C ASN A 85 -5.43 2.09 -13.57
N HIS A 86 -4.35 1.62 -12.95
CA HIS A 86 -4.46 0.64 -11.87
C HIS A 86 -4.88 1.33 -10.57
N THR A 87 -5.91 0.80 -9.94
CA THR A 87 -6.55 1.43 -8.79
C THR A 87 -5.90 0.98 -7.48
N TRP A 88 -5.50 1.94 -6.66
CA TRP A 88 -4.87 1.72 -5.36
C TRP A 88 -5.62 2.44 -4.26
N MET A 89 -5.72 1.78 -3.10
CA MET A 89 -6.18 2.41 -1.87
C MET A 89 -4.95 2.78 -1.05
N VAL A 90 -4.73 4.08 -0.86
CA VAL A 90 -3.51 4.60 -0.23
C VAL A 90 -3.89 5.37 1.03
N PRO A 91 -3.44 4.95 2.22
CA PRO A 91 -3.60 5.75 3.43
C PRO A 91 -2.76 7.04 3.31
N SER A 92 -3.38 8.17 3.62
CA SER A 92 -2.66 9.43 3.84
C SER A 92 -1.89 9.39 5.17
N ALA A 93 -0.93 10.30 5.35
CA ALA A 93 -0.19 10.44 6.62
C ALA A 93 -1.09 10.70 7.85
N LYS A 94 -2.32 11.19 7.65
CA LYS A 94 -3.33 11.41 8.70
C LYS A 94 -4.26 10.21 8.91
N GLY A 95 -3.97 9.05 8.29
CA GLY A 95 -4.76 7.81 8.41
C GLY A 95 -5.99 7.74 7.50
N PHE A 96 -6.36 8.80 6.78
CA PHE A 96 -7.49 8.74 5.84
C PHE A 96 -7.14 7.92 4.60
N LEU A 97 -7.95 6.91 4.29
CA LEU A 97 -7.83 6.11 3.07
C LEU A 97 -8.41 6.87 1.88
N ARG A 98 -7.64 6.99 0.79
CA ARG A 98 -8.12 7.54 -0.48
C ARG A 98 -7.86 6.61 -1.65
N TRP A 99 -8.72 6.69 -2.65
CA TRP A 99 -8.56 5.93 -3.89
C TRP A 99 -7.76 6.74 -4.90
N TRP A 100 -6.77 6.08 -5.47
CA TRP A 100 -5.84 6.64 -6.43
C TRP A 100 -5.84 5.80 -7.69
N LEU A 101 -5.92 6.46 -8.83
CA LEU A 101 -5.66 5.84 -10.11
C LEU A 101 -4.19 6.05 -10.44
N SER A 102 -3.43 4.96 -10.55
CA SER A 102 -2.01 4.97 -10.86
C SER A 102 -1.78 4.58 -12.31
N SER A 103 -0.97 5.37 -13.00
CA SER A 103 -0.40 5.02 -14.29
C SER A 103 1.11 5.10 -14.19
N LYS A 104 1.79 4.01 -14.56
CA LYS A 104 3.23 3.85 -14.47
C LYS A 104 3.81 3.39 -15.79
N THR A 105 4.98 3.90 -16.12
CA THR A 105 5.72 3.54 -17.31
C THR A 105 7.21 3.39 -17.02
N LEU A 106 7.89 2.71 -17.93
CA LEU A 106 9.33 2.51 -17.88
C LEU A 106 10.08 3.80 -18.16
N VAL A 107 11.14 4.06 -17.39
CA VAL A 107 12.09 5.15 -17.66
C VAL A 107 13.37 4.55 -18.22
N ARG A 108 13.87 5.15 -19.30
CA ARG A 108 15.13 4.76 -19.93
C ARG A 108 16.12 5.91 -19.92
N LYS A 109 17.40 5.60 -19.81
CA LYS A 109 18.49 6.55 -20.08
C LYS A 109 18.58 6.80 -21.58
N ALA A 110 19.35 7.82 -21.96
CA ALA A 110 19.57 8.17 -23.38
C ALA A 110 20.19 7.02 -24.20
N ASP A 111 20.97 6.14 -23.56
CA ASP A 111 21.57 4.95 -24.15
C ASP A 111 20.59 3.75 -24.31
N GLY A 112 19.32 3.93 -23.92
CA GLY A 112 18.27 2.91 -23.99
C GLY A 112 18.21 1.95 -22.79
N THR A 113 19.18 2.01 -21.88
CA THR A 113 19.17 1.19 -20.65
C THR A 113 18.03 1.59 -19.73
N ILE A 114 17.49 0.62 -18.99
CA ILE A 114 16.41 0.86 -18.04
C ILE A 114 16.97 1.65 -16.85
N ALA A 115 16.37 2.80 -16.56
CA ALA A 115 16.69 3.64 -15.41
C ALA A 115 15.78 3.38 -14.20
N GLY A 116 14.59 2.82 -14.44
CA GLY A 116 13.59 2.53 -13.41
C GLY A 116 12.17 2.77 -13.93
N VAL A 117 11.30 3.33 -13.09
CA VAL A 117 9.89 3.59 -13.42
C VAL A 117 9.49 5.01 -13.06
N ALA A 118 8.54 5.57 -13.81
CA ALA A 118 7.87 6.83 -13.50
C ALA A 118 6.38 6.57 -13.35
N GLY A 119 5.76 7.23 -12.39
CA GLY A 119 4.36 7.08 -12.08
C GLY A 119 3.67 8.42 -11.88
N VAL A 120 2.42 8.46 -12.29
CA VAL A 120 1.46 9.47 -11.86
C VAL A 120 0.33 8.77 -11.12
N MET A 121 -0.09 9.38 -10.02
CA MET A 121 -1.28 8.97 -9.30
C MET A 121 -2.20 10.17 -9.23
N HIS A 122 -3.46 10.00 -9.59
CA HIS A 122 -4.47 11.02 -9.37
C HIS A 122 -5.56 10.48 -8.45
N GLU A 123 -6.00 11.31 -7.51
CA GLU A 123 -7.08 10.93 -6.61
C GLU A 123 -8.35 10.76 -7.45
N ILE A 124 -9.05 9.65 -7.25
CA ILE A 124 -10.38 9.45 -7.82
C ILE A 124 -11.39 10.09 -6.87
N SER A 125 -11.39 11.41 -6.82
CA SER A 125 -12.46 12.16 -6.20
C SER A 125 -13.56 12.35 -7.26
N GLY A 126 -14.68 11.62 -7.16
CA GLY A 126 -15.93 12.06 -7.80
C GLY A 126 -16.29 11.58 -9.22
N THR A 127 -15.87 10.42 -9.72
CA THR A 127 -16.65 9.76 -10.80
C THR A 127 -17.90 9.11 -10.19
N ALA A 128 -19.05 9.74 -10.35
CA ALA A 128 -20.33 9.38 -9.70
C ALA A 128 -20.68 7.88 -9.72
N ALA A 129 -20.27 7.12 -10.73
CA ALA A 129 -20.53 5.68 -10.84
C ALA A 129 -19.63 4.80 -9.95
N ILE A 130 -18.35 5.15 -9.81
CA ILE A 130 -17.41 4.45 -8.91
C ILE A 130 -17.63 4.95 -7.48
N HIS A 131 -17.76 6.27 -7.31
CA HIS A 131 -18.08 6.91 -6.04
C HIS A 131 -19.36 6.33 -5.41
N SER A 132 -20.44 6.10 -6.18
CA SER A 132 -21.71 5.61 -5.62
C SER A 132 -21.69 4.14 -5.17
N SER A 133 -20.86 3.28 -5.75
CA SER A 133 -20.74 1.88 -5.32
C SER A 133 -19.72 1.73 -4.19
N PHE A 134 -18.66 2.55 -4.17
CA PHE A 134 -17.60 2.52 -3.15
C PHE A 134 -17.93 3.32 -1.89
N SER A 135 -18.56 4.50 -1.99
CA SER A 135 -19.05 5.24 -0.80
C SER A 135 -19.96 4.38 0.06
N ARG A 136 -20.68 3.43 -0.57
CA ARG A 136 -21.54 2.49 0.13
C ARG A 136 -20.78 1.45 0.94
N ILE A 137 -19.54 1.08 0.58
CA ILE A 137 -18.73 0.13 1.37
C ILE A 137 -17.63 0.81 2.21
N GLU A 138 -17.43 2.11 2.06
CA GLU A 138 -16.46 2.90 2.83
C GLU A 138 -16.63 2.75 4.36
N PRO A 139 -17.85 2.74 4.93
CA PRO A 139 -18.01 2.52 6.37
C PRO A 139 -17.43 1.18 6.85
N ALA A 140 -17.62 0.11 6.07
CA ALA A 140 -17.01 -1.19 6.38
C ALA A 140 -15.48 -1.15 6.32
N LEU A 141 -14.90 -0.46 5.33
CA LEU A 141 -13.45 -0.33 5.22
C LEU A 141 -12.86 0.48 6.38
N LYS A 142 -13.53 1.54 6.82
CA LYS A 142 -13.14 2.31 8.02
C LYS A 142 -13.14 1.45 9.28
N LEU A 143 -14.14 0.57 9.44
CA LEU A 143 -14.17 -0.37 10.56
C LEU A 143 -13.06 -1.42 10.47
N ILE A 144 -12.75 -1.93 9.27
CA ILE A 144 -11.69 -2.92 9.09
C ILE A 144 -10.31 -2.35 9.43
N HIS A 145 -10.05 -1.08 9.05
CA HIS A 145 -8.74 -0.45 9.18
C HIS A 145 -8.61 0.50 10.39
N GLY A 146 -9.65 0.63 11.20
CA GLY A 146 -9.62 1.43 12.42
C GLY A 146 -9.03 0.67 13.59
N ASP A 147 -8.74 1.38 14.69
CA ASP A 147 -8.15 0.81 15.92
C ASP A 147 -9.16 -0.01 16.76
N HIS A 148 -10.21 -0.54 16.14
CA HIS A 148 -11.30 -1.20 16.84
C HIS A 148 -10.98 -2.68 17.10
N VAL A 149 -10.99 -3.06 18.38
CA VAL A 149 -10.77 -4.44 18.87
C VAL A 149 -12.00 -5.34 18.69
N GLU A 150 -13.13 -4.79 18.21
CA GLU A 150 -14.36 -5.56 18.06
C GLU A 150 -14.27 -6.64 16.98
N SER A 151 -14.99 -7.74 17.22
CA SER A 151 -15.06 -8.87 16.30
C SER A 151 -15.74 -8.46 14.98
N LEU A 152 -14.94 -8.09 13.98
CA LEU A 152 -15.41 -7.81 12.63
C LEU A 152 -16.09 -9.05 12.03
N SER A 153 -17.40 -8.95 11.77
CA SER A 153 -18.19 -9.96 11.05
C SER A 153 -18.63 -9.43 9.69
N THR A 154 -18.83 -10.32 8.71
CA THR A 154 -19.29 -9.89 7.38
C THR A 154 -20.70 -9.30 7.45
N GLU A 155 -21.50 -9.81 8.38
CA GLU A 155 -22.85 -9.38 8.72
C GLU A 155 -22.85 -7.95 9.26
N GLY A 156 -21.98 -7.64 10.24
CA GLY A 156 -21.87 -6.30 10.81
C GLY A 156 -21.38 -5.28 9.80
N LEU A 157 -20.41 -5.65 8.97
CA LEU A 157 -19.91 -4.78 7.90
C LEU A 157 -20.97 -4.51 6.83
N ALA A 158 -21.74 -5.54 6.43
CA ALA A 158 -22.85 -5.38 5.51
C ALA A 158 -23.93 -4.44 6.07
N ALA A 159 -24.28 -4.61 7.35
CA ALA A 159 -25.25 -3.77 8.04
C ALA A 159 -24.80 -2.31 8.11
N THR A 160 -23.53 -2.05 8.44
CA THR A 160 -22.92 -0.70 8.46
C THR A 160 -23.00 -0.02 7.09
N CYS A 161 -23.00 -0.81 6.02
CA CYS A 161 -23.08 -0.36 4.65
C CYS A 161 -24.51 -0.33 4.08
N HIS A 162 -25.51 -0.62 4.90
CA HIS A 162 -26.92 -0.76 4.50
C HIS A 162 -27.15 -1.75 3.34
N TYR A 163 -26.42 -2.87 3.36
CA TYR A 163 -26.53 -3.96 2.40
C TYR A 163 -26.99 -5.26 3.06
N SER A 164 -27.67 -6.12 2.28
CA SER A 164 -27.72 -7.54 2.65
C SER A 164 -26.33 -8.16 2.51
N VAL A 165 -26.06 -9.23 3.27
CA VAL A 165 -24.76 -9.94 3.25
C VAL A 165 -24.38 -10.40 1.83
N SER A 166 -25.35 -10.86 1.04
CA SER A 166 -25.11 -11.30 -0.34
C SER A 166 -24.74 -10.12 -1.26
N GLN A 167 -25.48 -9.00 -1.16
CA GLN A 167 -25.17 -7.78 -1.92
C GLN A 167 -23.81 -7.22 -1.55
N PHE A 168 -23.51 -7.15 -0.26
CA PHE A 168 -22.22 -6.69 0.25
C PHE A 168 -21.09 -7.58 -0.26
N ASN A 169 -21.19 -8.91 -0.13
CA ASN A 169 -20.18 -9.83 -0.66
C ASN A 169 -19.92 -9.66 -2.16
N ARG A 170 -20.98 -9.46 -2.96
CA ARG A 170 -20.87 -9.27 -4.40
C ARG A 170 -20.18 -7.95 -4.74
N VAL A 171 -20.63 -6.85 -4.13
CA VAL A 171 -20.06 -5.51 -4.34
C VAL A 171 -18.63 -5.49 -3.83
N PHE A 172 -18.39 -5.89 -2.59
CA PHE A 172 -17.06 -5.91 -1.99
C PHE A 172 -16.08 -6.77 -2.81
N ARG A 173 -16.46 -7.96 -3.29
CA ARG A 173 -15.59 -8.77 -4.15
C ARG A 173 -15.30 -8.10 -5.49
N LYS A 174 -16.30 -7.49 -6.13
CA LYS A 174 -16.11 -6.73 -7.37
C LYS A 174 -15.12 -5.58 -7.19
N LEU A 175 -15.16 -4.94 -6.02
CA LEU A 175 -14.39 -3.74 -5.71
C LEU A 175 -12.99 -4.03 -5.14
N MET A 176 -12.84 -5.07 -4.32
CA MET A 176 -11.61 -5.41 -3.59
C MET A 176 -10.90 -6.65 -4.14
N GLY A 177 -11.47 -7.31 -5.15
CA GLY A 177 -10.94 -8.55 -5.75
C GLY A 177 -11.04 -9.80 -4.86
N LYS A 178 -11.46 -9.65 -3.60
CA LYS A 178 -11.55 -10.73 -2.59
C LYS A 178 -12.85 -10.62 -1.79
N SER A 179 -13.28 -11.71 -1.15
CA SER A 179 -14.43 -11.62 -0.24
C SER A 179 -14.09 -10.79 1.00
N PRO A 180 -15.08 -10.13 1.65
CA PRO A 180 -14.88 -9.45 2.93
C PRO A 180 -14.16 -10.32 3.96
N ARG A 181 -14.54 -11.59 4.10
CA ARG A 181 -13.91 -12.53 5.04
C ARG A 181 -12.42 -12.77 4.72
N GLN A 182 -12.08 -12.92 3.45
CA GLN A 182 -10.68 -13.07 3.02
C GLN A 182 -9.88 -11.80 3.29
N TYR A 183 -10.49 -10.64 3.01
CA TYR A 183 -9.88 -9.34 3.21
C TYR A 183 -9.59 -9.06 4.70
N ILE A 184 -10.58 -9.30 5.58
CA ILE A 184 -10.41 -9.17 7.03
C ILE A 184 -9.32 -10.10 7.52
N MET A 185 -9.35 -11.38 7.15
CA MET A 185 -8.33 -12.34 7.60
C MET A 185 -6.92 -11.92 7.17
N GLN A 186 -6.77 -11.43 5.94
CA GLN A 186 -5.49 -10.93 5.46
C GLN A 186 -5.02 -9.72 6.26
N HIS A 187 -5.90 -8.75 6.50
CA HIS A 187 -5.59 -7.58 7.31
C HIS A 187 -5.16 -7.98 8.74
N ARG A 188 -5.88 -8.90 9.38
CA ARG A 188 -5.53 -9.41 10.72
C ARG A 188 -4.14 -10.07 10.76
N ILE A 189 -3.80 -10.87 9.75
CA ILE A 189 -2.47 -11.49 9.65
C ILE A 189 -1.38 -10.43 9.49
N GLU A 190 -1.61 -9.42 8.66
CA GLU A 190 -0.65 -8.34 8.45
C GLU A 190 -0.46 -7.48 9.71
N THR A 191 -1.54 -7.13 10.41
CA THR A 191 -1.47 -6.48 11.72
C THR A 191 -0.68 -7.32 12.72
N ALA A 192 -0.93 -8.63 12.78
CA ALA A 192 -0.14 -9.53 13.64
C ALA A 192 1.34 -9.53 13.27
N LYS A 193 1.71 -9.59 11.98
CA LYS A 193 3.11 -9.53 11.52
C LYS A 193 3.79 -8.24 11.96
N ASN A 194 3.12 -7.09 11.79
CA ASN A 194 3.64 -5.79 12.21
C ASN A 194 3.86 -5.74 13.73
N LEU A 195 2.89 -6.19 14.53
CA LEU A 195 3.02 -6.23 15.99
C LEU A 195 4.14 -7.19 16.44
N LEU A 196 4.27 -8.36 15.80
CA LEU A 196 5.34 -9.32 16.08
C LEU A 196 6.72 -8.74 15.77
N ALA A 197 6.83 -7.91 14.73
CA ALA A 197 8.07 -7.28 14.29
C ALA A 197 8.47 -6.07 15.15
N MET A 198 7.51 -5.20 15.46
CA MET A 198 7.76 -3.86 16.01
C MET A 198 7.64 -3.77 17.53
N THR A 199 7.08 -4.79 18.19
CA THR A 199 6.76 -4.73 19.63
C THR A 199 7.17 -6.01 20.37
N ASP A 200 7.29 -5.92 21.69
CA ASP A 200 7.51 -7.04 22.61
C ASP A 200 6.23 -7.67 23.16
N LEU A 201 5.07 -7.35 22.56
CA LEU A 201 3.78 -7.85 23.01
C LEU A 201 3.75 -9.38 23.10
N THR A 202 3.07 -9.90 24.10
CA THR A 202 2.80 -11.33 24.23
C THR A 202 1.95 -11.82 23.06
N LEU A 203 1.99 -13.13 22.78
CA LEU A 203 1.19 -13.69 21.68
C LEU A 203 -0.32 -13.48 21.88
N ILE A 204 -0.77 -13.40 23.14
CA ILE A 204 -2.16 -13.12 23.50
C ILE A 204 -2.51 -11.66 23.16
N GLU A 205 -1.67 -10.69 23.53
CA GLU A 205 -1.88 -9.28 23.21
C GLU A 205 -1.85 -9.04 21.69
N VAL A 206 -0.93 -9.69 20.98
CA VAL A 206 -0.88 -9.64 19.51
C VAL A 206 -2.17 -10.20 18.91
N ALA A 207 -2.67 -11.33 19.42
CA ALA A 207 -3.91 -11.91 18.92
C ALA A 207 -5.10 -10.96 19.12
N ILE A 208 -5.24 -10.38 20.31
CA ILE A 208 -6.33 -9.44 20.63
C ILE A 208 -6.23 -8.19 19.75
N GLN A 209 -5.07 -7.55 19.66
CA GLN A 209 -4.88 -6.34 18.87
C GLN A 209 -5.02 -6.59 17.36
N ALA A 210 -4.64 -7.77 16.88
CA ALA A 210 -4.88 -8.17 15.50
C ALA A 210 -6.31 -8.67 15.24
N GLY A 211 -7.21 -8.65 16.23
CA GLY A 211 -8.62 -9.00 16.09
C GLY A 211 -8.90 -10.51 16.02
N PHE A 212 -8.02 -11.36 16.53
CA PHE A 212 -8.27 -12.79 16.71
C PHE A 212 -8.99 -13.06 18.04
N TYR A 213 -9.73 -14.16 18.09
CA TYR A 213 -10.44 -14.57 19.31
C TYR A 213 -9.45 -14.90 20.45
N ASP A 214 -8.38 -15.61 20.11
CA ASP A 214 -7.31 -15.98 21.04
C ASP A 214 -5.99 -16.25 20.29
N ALA A 215 -4.93 -16.51 21.06
CA ALA A 215 -3.62 -16.87 20.54
C ALA A 215 -3.61 -18.18 19.72
N SER A 216 -4.55 -19.09 19.98
CA SER A 216 -4.64 -20.37 19.26
C SER A 216 -5.21 -20.18 17.86
N ASP A 217 -6.25 -19.36 17.70
CA ASP A 217 -6.80 -19.00 16.39
C ASP A 217 -5.79 -18.22 15.56
N LEU A 218 -5.11 -17.23 16.16
CA LEU A 218 -3.97 -16.55 15.53
C LEU A 218 -2.94 -17.58 15.06
N GLY A 219 -2.47 -18.47 15.94
CA GLY A 219 -1.43 -19.45 15.60
C GLY A 219 -1.81 -20.37 14.44
N LYS A 220 -3.07 -20.83 14.39
CA LYS A 220 -3.59 -21.65 13.29
C LYS A 220 -3.63 -20.88 11.98
N ARG A 221 -4.28 -19.71 11.98
CA ARG A 221 -4.47 -18.88 10.78
C ARG A 221 -3.15 -18.35 10.23
N PHE A 222 -2.26 -17.91 11.11
CA PHE A 222 -0.94 -17.43 10.74
C PHE A 222 -0.12 -18.52 10.06
N ARG A 223 -0.15 -19.76 10.57
CA ARG A 223 0.53 -20.88 9.92
C ARG A 223 -0.05 -21.20 8.54
N THR A 224 -1.37 -21.13 8.39
CA THR A 224 -2.03 -21.31 7.08
C THR A 224 -1.61 -20.23 6.08
N CYS A 225 -1.46 -18.98 6.51
CA CYS A 225 -1.14 -17.86 5.62
C CYS A 225 0.36 -17.70 5.33
N GLU A 226 1.22 -17.85 6.35
CA GLU A 226 2.65 -17.52 6.28
C GLU A 226 3.55 -18.76 6.29
N GLY A 227 2.98 -19.97 6.42
CA GLY A 227 3.73 -21.23 6.46
C GLY A 227 4.55 -21.47 7.73
N THR A 228 4.50 -20.55 8.71
CA THR A 228 5.25 -20.65 9.97
C THR A 228 4.42 -20.18 11.16
N THR A 229 4.94 -20.35 12.39
CA THR A 229 4.26 -19.86 13.60
C THR A 229 4.56 -18.39 13.86
N PRO A 230 3.66 -17.64 14.53
CA PRO A 230 3.91 -16.25 14.93
C PRO A 230 5.23 -16.06 15.68
N MET A 231 5.55 -16.95 16.62
CA MET A 231 6.78 -16.87 17.41
C MET A 231 8.03 -17.17 16.58
N ALA A 232 7.98 -18.17 15.70
CA ALA A 232 9.08 -18.44 14.78
C ALA A 232 9.28 -17.28 13.79
N TYR A 233 8.20 -16.64 13.35
CA TYR A 233 8.25 -15.44 12.52
C TYR A 233 8.94 -14.27 13.24
N ARG A 234 8.56 -13.99 14.50
CA ARG A 234 9.20 -12.98 15.36
C ARG A 234 10.70 -13.26 15.55
N LEU A 235 11.06 -14.50 15.86
CA LEU A 235 12.46 -14.91 16.05
C LEU A 235 13.28 -14.73 14.78
N LYS A 236 12.73 -15.08 13.60
CA LYS A 236 13.40 -14.89 12.31
C LYS A 236 13.72 -13.41 12.04
N LEU A 237 12.78 -12.51 12.34
CA LEU A 237 12.99 -11.07 12.16
C LEU A 237 14.05 -10.53 13.11
N ARG A 238 14.00 -10.91 14.39
CA ARG A 238 14.94 -10.41 15.41
C ARG A 238 16.33 -11.04 15.32
N GLY A 239 16.42 -12.30 14.92
CA GLY A 239 17.68 -12.99 14.64
C GLY A 239 18.40 -12.46 13.41
N GLY A 240 17.66 -11.89 12.43
CA GLY A 240 18.26 -11.17 11.29
C GLY A 240 18.88 -9.82 11.67
N VAL A 241 18.35 -9.15 12.70
CA VAL A 241 18.88 -7.86 13.19
C VAL A 241 20.18 -8.03 13.99
N GLN A 242 20.40 -9.18 14.64
CA GLN A 242 21.64 -9.45 15.37
C GLN A 242 22.83 -9.81 14.47
N SER A 243 22.60 -10.43 13.30
CA SER A 243 23.67 -10.75 12.35
C SER A 243 24.21 -9.54 11.57
N ALA A 244 23.46 -8.43 11.51
CA ALA A 244 23.89 -7.21 10.83
C ALA A 244 24.75 -6.29 11.72
N ASN A 245 24.77 -6.51 13.04
CA ASN A 245 25.47 -5.65 14.01
C ASN A 245 26.78 -6.25 14.55
N ASN A 246 27.30 -7.36 13.98
CA ASN A 246 28.52 -8.01 14.45
C ASN A 246 29.66 -8.07 13.41
N THR A 247 29.65 -7.13 12.45
CA THR A 247 30.79 -6.84 11.58
C THR A 247 31.14 -5.37 11.72
N ALA A 248 31.87 -5.05 12.79
CA ALA A 248 32.66 -3.85 12.95
C ALA A 248 33.96 -4.25 13.66
#